data_AF-A0A6V8PPB6-F1
#
_entry.id   AF-A0A6V8PPB6-F1
#
_cell.length_a   1.000
_cell.length_b   1.000
_cell.length_c   1.000
_cell.angle_alpha   90.00
_cell.angle_beta   90.00
_cell.angle_gamma   90.00
#
_symmetry.space_group_name_H-M   'P 1'
#
loop_
_entity.id
_entity.type
_entity.pdbx_description
1 polymer ?
#
loop_
_entity_poly.entity_id
_entity_poly.type
_entity_poly.pdbx_seq_one_letter_code
_entity_poly.pdbx_strand_id
1 'polypeptide(L)'
;ITLPAGALGELLFRPVNTRKDSSLWNELIERYHYLGYKPLPGAQIRYLVFSGPHLLAALGFGAAAWALAPRDRFIGWTAEQRVQNLHLVVNHARFLILPWVSSQNLASRVLAGVARRLPKDWQTRYGYQPVLLETFVEQGRFHGTCYRAGNWIQVGQTQGRGKLDRHTRYPLPVKDIFLYPLHKRFRRELRTS
;
A
#
# COMPACT_ATOMS: atom_id res chain seq x y z
N ILE A 1 14.42 -4.48 -18.23
CA ILE A 1 15.37 -4.86 -17.15
C ILE A 1 15.04 -6.27 -16.73
N THR A 2 15.98 -7.20 -16.90
CA THR A 2 15.78 -8.65 -16.68
C THR A 2 16.69 -9.23 -15.59
N LEU A 3 17.39 -8.37 -14.83
CA LEU A 3 18.27 -8.80 -13.76
C LEU A 3 17.47 -9.28 -12.54
N PRO A 4 17.95 -10.30 -11.80
CA PRO A 4 17.33 -10.69 -10.54
C PRO A 4 17.49 -9.57 -9.49
N ALA A 5 16.61 -9.54 -8.48
CA ALA A 5 16.58 -8.41 -7.55
C ALA A 5 17.90 -8.20 -6.79
N GLY A 6 18.67 -9.26 -6.53
CA GLY A 6 19.99 -9.16 -5.88
C GLY A 6 21.05 -8.45 -6.74
N ALA A 7 20.91 -8.48 -8.07
CA ALA A 7 21.83 -7.85 -9.02
C ALA A 7 21.46 -6.39 -9.35
N LEU A 8 20.28 -5.91 -8.93
CA LEU A 8 19.82 -4.54 -9.15
C LEU A 8 20.49 -3.49 -8.23
N GLY A 9 21.51 -3.84 -7.46
CA GLY A 9 22.15 -2.88 -6.54
C GLY A 9 21.16 -2.30 -5.51
N GLU A 10 21.46 -1.14 -4.93
CA GLU A 10 20.58 -0.47 -3.97
C GLU A 10 19.29 0.07 -4.63
N LEU A 11 18.16 -0.08 -3.94
CA LEU A 11 16.88 0.51 -4.37
C LEU A 11 16.71 1.91 -3.75
N LEU A 12 16.54 2.91 -4.61
CA LEU A 12 16.30 4.28 -4.21
C LEU A 12 14.80 4.61 -4.29
N PHE A 13 14.22 4.99 -3.16
CA PHE A 13 12.82 5.39 -3.05
C PHE A 13 12.74 6.92 -3.07
N ARG A 14 12.31 7.51 -4.18
CA ARG A 14 12.20 8.97 -4.32
C ARG A 14 10.76 9.41 -4.07
N PRO A 15 10.48 10.19 -3.01
CA PRO A 15 9.17 10.78 -2.81
C PRO A 15 8.80 11.70 -3.98
N VAL A 16 7.56 11.61 -4.45
CA VAL A 16 7.01 12.46 -5.51
C VAL A 16 6.64 13.82 -4.91
N ASN A 17 7.54 14.79 -5.04
CA ASN A 17 7.39 16.12 -4.45
C ASN A 17 7.33 17.26 -5.49
N THR A 18 7.72 17.01 -6.75
CA THR A 18 7.69 18.02 -7.81
C THR A 18 6.49 17.82 -8.75
N ARG A 19 6.13 18.87 -9.50
CA ARG A 19 5.08 18.76 -10.54
C ARG A 19 5.48 17.76 -11.63
N LYS A 20 6.75 17.73 -12.02
CA LYS A 20 7.29 16.80 -13.02
C LYS A 20 7.16 15.35 -12.55
N ASP A 21 7.58 15.06 -11.33
CA ASP A 21 7.44 13.70 -10.76
C ASP A 21 5.98 13.31 -10.61
N SER A 22 5.12 14.26 -10.24
CA SER A 22 3.68 14.00 -10.13
C SER A 22 3.05 13.66 -11.48
N SER A 23 3.42 14.39 -12.53
CA SER A 23 2.94 14.11 -13.90
C SER A 23 3.40 12.72 -14.35
N LEU A 24 4.69 12.42 -14.18
CA LEU A 24 5.26 11.12 -14.52
C LEU A 24 4.56 9.98 -13.74
N TRP A 25 4.41 10.12 -12.42
CA TRP A 25 3.75 9.11 -11.61
C TRP A 25 2.29 8.89 -12.06
N ASN A 26 1.55 9.97 -12.33
CA ASN A 26 0.16 9.88 -12.79
C ASN A 26 0.07 9.15 -14.13
N GLU A 27 0.93 9.49 -15.08
CA GLU A 27 0.98 8.83 -16.39
C GLU A 27 1.30 7.33 -16.28
N LEU A 28 2.29 6.96 -15.45
CA LEU A 28 2.64 5.56 -15.26
C LEU A 28 1.49 4.75 -14.64
N ILE A 29 0.80 5.32 -13.65
CA ILE A 29 -0.35 4.68 -13.01
C ILE A 29 -1.53 4.59 -13.98
N GLU A 30 -1.80 5.63 -14.76
CA GLU A 30 -2.87 5.63 -15.75
C GLU A 30 -2.66 4.56 -16.82
N ARG A 31 -1.46 4.51 -17.40
CA ARG A 31 -1.17 3.60 -18.52
C ARG A 31 -1.01 2.14 -18.09
N TYR A 32 -0.43 1.88 -16.93
CA TYR A 32 0.08 0.54 -16.60
C TYR A 32 -0.49 -0.07 -15.32
N HIS A 33 -1.11 0.71 -14.43
CA HIS A 33 -1.77 0.13 -13.27
C HIS A 33 -3.20 -0.27 -13.65
N TYR A 34 -3.60 -1.49 -13.28
CA TYR A 34 -4.89 -2.08 -13.63
C TYR A 34 -6.16 -1.36 -13.12
N LEU A 35 -5.99 -0.32 -12.29
CA LEU A 35 -7.06 0.53 -11.74
C LEU A 35 -7.10 1.92 -12.38
N GLY A 36 -6.14 2.23 -13.25
CA GLY A 36 -5.87 3.58 -13.74
C GLY A 36 -5.50 4.56 -12.63
N TYR A 37 -5.27 5.80 -13.05
CA TYR A 37 -5.07 6.92 -12.17
C TYR A 37 -6.41 7.38 -11.58
N LYS A 38 -6.42 7.47 -10.25
CA LYS A 38 -7.47 8.16 -9.49
C LYS A 38 -6.76 8.93 -8.38
N PRO A 39 -7.17 10.18 -8.10
CA PRO A 39 -6.59 10.93 -6.98
C PRO A 39 -6.66 10.13 -5.69
N LEU A 40 -5.56 10.09 -4.93
CA LEU A 40 -5.55 9.47 -3.60
C LEU A 40 -6.17 10.46 -2.60
N PRO A 41 -7.15 10.03 -1.79
CA PRO A 41 -7.82 10.91 -0.85
C PRO A 41 -6.96 11.14 0.41
N GLY A 42 -7.11 12.34 1.00
CA GLY A 42 -6.52 12.67 2.29
C GLY A 42 -4.99 12.70 2.32
N ALA A 43 -4.41 12.36 3.46
CA ALA A 43 -2.97 12.22 3.63
C ALA A 43 -2.43 11.13 2.70
N GLN A 44 -1.39 11.46 1.93
CA GLN A 44 -0.81 10.57 0.92
C GLN A 44 0.69 10.81 0.73
N ILE A 45 1.40 9.73 0.36
CA ILE A 45 2.77 9.79 -0.14
C ILE A 45 2.86 8.88 -1.36
N ARG A 46 3.57 9.34 -2.39
CA ARG A 46 3.83 8.58 -3.61
C ARG A 46 5.33 8.46 -3.80
N TYR A 47 5.77 7.35 -4.40
CA TYR A 47 7.18 7.09 -4.68
C TYR A 47 7.40 6.67 -6.13
N LEU A 48 8.55 7.08 -6.66
CA LEU A 48 9.20 6.45 -7.80
C LEU A 48 10.41 5.66 -7.27
N VAL A 49 10.54 4.40 -7.66
CA VAL A 49 11.59 3.51 -7.16
C VAL A 49 12.60 3.23 -8.26
N PHE A 50 13.88 3.45 -7.96
CA PHE A 50 14.98 3.34 -8.91
C PHE A 50 16.03 2.31 -8.48
N SER A 51 16.77 1.81 -9.46
CA SER A 51 18.08 1.18 -9.30
C SER A 51 19.05 1.93 -10.21
N GLY A 52 20.00 2.67 -9.64
CA GLY A 52 20.81 3.62 -10.41
C GLY A 52 19.95 4.57 -11.27
N PRO A 53 20.16 4.65 -12.60
CA PRO A 53 19.34 5.48 -13.49
C PRO A 53 18.00 4.85 -13.86
N HIS A 54 17.79 3.58 -13.52
CA HIS A 54 16.64 2.81 -14.00
C HIS A 54 15.43 2.97 -13.11
N LEU A 55 14.33 3.49 -13.65
CA LEU A 55 13.04 3.49 -12.98
C LEU A 55 12.43 2.09 -13.02
N LEU A 56 12.08 1.56 -11.85
CA LEU A 56 11.58 0.20 -11.68
C LEU A 56 10.10 0.12 -11.34
N ALA A 57 9.63 1.02 -10.48
CA ALA A 57 8.30 0.93 -9.88
C ALA A 57 7.73 2.29 -9.49
N ALA A 58 6.40 2.34 -9.38
CA ALA A 58 5.64 3.47 -8.84
C ALA A 58 4.74 2.98 -7.69
N LEU A 59 4.80 3.66 -6.55
CA LEU A 59 4.06 3.32 -5.34
C LEU A 59 3.15 4.47 -4.91
N GLY A 60 2.00 4.17 -4.34
CA GLY A 60 1.08 5.16 -3.78
C GLY A 60 0.49 4.71 -2.46
N PHE A 61 0.56 5.58 -1.47
CA PHE A 61 0.05 5.40 -0.12
C PHE A 61 -0.96 6.48 0.20
N GLY A 62 -2.06 6.13 0.85
CA GLY A 62 -3.13 7.06 1.21
C GLY A 62 -3.81 6.70 2.52
N ALA A 63 -4.86 7.43 2.86
CA ALA A 63 -5.68 7.13 4.03
C ALA A 63 -6.22 5.69 4.00
N ALA A 64 -6.29 5.04 5.17
CA ALA A 64 -6.88 3.71 5.33
C ALA A 64 -8.37 3.69 4.96
N ALA A 65 -8.87 2.49 4.64
CA ALA A 65 -10.29 2.25 4.48
C ALA A 65 -11.04 2.58 5.78
N TRP A 66 -12.09 3.39 5.68
CA TRP A 66 -12.84 3.87 6.85
C TRP A 66 -13.31 2.74 7.76
N ALA A 67 -14.04 1.77 7.21
CA ALA A 67 -14.53 0.61 7.93
C ALA A 67 -14.09 -0.67 7.22
N LEU A 68 -13.40 -1.55 7.96
CA LEU A 68 -12.85 -2.78 7.41
C LEU A 68 -12.87 -3.87 8.49
N ALA A 69 -13.99 -4.59 8.59
CA ALA A 69 -14.23 -5.51 9.70
C ALA A 69 -13.12 -6.56 9.92
N PRO A 70 -12.48 -7.16 8.88
CA PRO A 70 -11.36 -8.07 9.10
C PRO A 70 -10.15 -7.41 9.78
N ARG A 71 -9.80 -6.17 9.39
CA ARG A 71 -8.74 -5.39 10.05
C ARG A 71 -9.14 -5.04 11.48
N ASP A 72 -10.35 -4.52 11.67
CA ASP A 72 -10.81 -4.06 12.97
C ASP A 72 -10.83 -5.22 13.98
N ARG A 73 -11.31 -6.41 13.57
CA ARG A 73 -11.23 -7.64 14.39
C ARG A 73 -9.80 -8.11 14.65
N PHE A 74 -8.95 -8.08 13.62
CA PHE A 74 -7.55 -8.44 13.78
C PHE A 74 -6.87 -7.54 14.82
N ILE A 75 -7.08 -6.22 14.74
CA ILE A 75 -6.54 -5.26 15.70
C ILE A 75 -7.25 -5.39 17.05
N GLY A 76 -8.52 -5.81 17.09
CA GLY A 76 -9.36 -5.84 18.29
C GLY A 76 -9.95 -4.47 18.62
N TRP A 77 -10.35 -3.71 17.60
CA TRP A 77 -10.94 -2.38 17.73
C TRP A 77 -12.44 -2.39 18.00
N THR A 78 -12.89 -1.48 18.85
CA THR A 78 -14.27 -0.97 18.83
C THR A 78 -14.46 0.07 17.72
N ALA A 79 -15.71 0.52 17.51
CA ALA A 79 -15.99 1.57 16.53
C ALA A 79 -15.33 2.90 16.91
N GLU A 80 -15.32 3.23 18.21
CA GLU A 80 -14.75 4.44 18.78
C GLU A 80 -13.23 4.45 18.63
N GLN A 81 -12.57 3.35 19.02
CA GLN A 81 -11.12 3.19 18.87
C GLN A 81 -10.68 3.29 17.41
N ARG A 82 -11.47 2.75 16.48
CA ARG A 82 -11.19 2.92 15.04
C ARG A 82 -11.21 4.39 14.66
N VAL A 83 -12.23 5.16 15.03
CA VAL A 83 -12.32 6.59 14.68
C VAL A 83 -11.09 7.35 15.18
N GLN A 84 -10.67 7.10 16.42
CA GLN A 84 -9.51 7.76 17.03
C GLN A 84 -8.19 7.35 16.36
N ASN A 85 -8.01 6.07 16.05
CA ASN A 85 -6.70 5.51 15.68
C ASN A 85 -6.52 5.24 14.18
N LEU A 86 -7.55 5.42 13.34
CA LEU A 86 -7.48 5.08 11.92
C LEU A 86 -6.37 5.82 11.19
N HIS A 87 -6.03 7.04 11.61
CA HIS A 87 -4.97 7.84 11.01
C HIS A 87 -3.59 7.20 11.10
N LEU A 88 -3.37 6.29 12.07
CA LEU A 88 -2.12 5.52 12.23
C LEU A 88 -2.04 4.31 11.28
N VAL A 89 -3.08 4.06 10.48
CA VAL A 89 -3.12 3.02 9.45
C VAL A 89 -3.05 3.68 8.07
N VAL A 90 -2.21 3.15 7.19
CA VAL A 90 -2.03 3.67 5.83
C VAL A 90 -2.38 2.60 4.81
N ASN A 91 -3.13 3.00 3.77
CA ASN A 91 -3.44 2.12 2.66
C ASN A 91 -2.32 2.17 1.61
N HIS A 92 -1.77 1.02 1.24
CA HIS A 92 -0.92 0.87 0.06
C HIS A 92 -1.81 0.72 -1.18
N ALA A 93 -2.20 1.86 -1.72
CA ALA A 93 -3.26 2.02 -2.72
C ALA A 93 -2.80 1.77 -4.16
N ARG A 94 -1.51 1.96 -4.47
CA ARG A 94 -0.94 1.69 -5.79
C ARG A 94 0.38 0.97 -5.66
N PHE A 95 0.48 -0.17 -6.33
CA PHE A 95 1.71 -0.95 -6.42
C PHE A 95 1.93 -1.34 -7.88
N LEU A 96 2.87 -0.68 -8.54
CA LEU A 96 3.20 -0.91 -9.95
C LEU A 96 4.68 -1.22 -10.08
N ILE A 97 5.02 -2.45 -10.48
CA ILE A 97 6.28 -2.73 -11.14
C ILE A 97 6.07 -2.46 -12.64
N LEU A 98 6.98 -1.71 -13.28
CA LEU A 98 6.80 -1.31 -14.67
C LEU A 98 6.84 -2.54 -15.61
N PRO A 99 6.05 -2.54 -16.70
CA PRO A 99 5.85 -3.74 -17.51
C PRO A 99 7.12 -4.23 -18.23
N TRP A 100 8.10 -3.35 -18.45
CA TRP A 100 9.41 -3.69 -19.01
C TRP A 100 10.43 -4.15 -17.95
N VAL A 101 10.00 -4.33 -16.70
CA VAL A 101 10.84 -4.77 -15.58
C VAL A 101 10.40 -6.18 -15.18
N SER A 102 11.24 -7.15 -15.50
CA SER A 102 11.09 -8.53 -15.07
C SER A 102 12.26 -8.87 -14.14
N SER A 103 11.98 -8.95 -12.85
CA SER A 103 13.01 -9.26 -11.86
C SER A 103 12.42 -10.12 -10.77
N GLN A 104 12.96 -11.34 -10.62
CA GLN A 104 12.58 -12.23 -9.53
C GLN A 104 12.79 -11.53 -8.19
N ASN A 105 11.82 -11.66 -7.28
CA ASN A 105 11.83 -11.09 -5.92
C ASN A 105 11.88 -9.55 -5.82
N LEU A 106 11.75 -8.81 -6.94
CA LEU A 106 11.77 -7.35 -6.89
C LEU A 106 10.58 -6.81 -6.09
N ALA A 107 9.39 -7.37 -6.29
CA ALA A 107 8.19 -6.87 -5.64
C ALA A 107 8.29 -6.93 -4.10
N SER A 108 8.69 -8.07 -3.54
CA SER A 108 8.87 -8.22 -2.09
C SER A 108 10.03 -7.35 -1.57
N ARG A 109 11.11 -7.21 -2.33
CA ARG A 109 12.23 -6.30 -2.00
C ARG A 109 11.79 -4.84 -1.93
N VAL A 110 10.97 -4.39 -2.88
CA VAL A 110 10.38 -3.05 -2.91
C VAL A 110 9.45 -2.84 -1.70
N LEU A 111 8.57 -3.80 -1.41
CA LEU A 111 7.68 -3.76 -0.24
C LEU A 111 8.45 -3.65 1.08
N ALA A 112 9.50 -4.46 1.25
CA ALA A 112 10.33 -4.41 2.45
C ALA A 112 11.09 -3.07 2.57
N GLY A 113 11.60 -2.53 1.46
CA GLY A 113 12.30 -1.25 1.43
C GLY A 113 11.39 -0.07 1.78
N VAL A 114 10.22 0.02 1.15
CA VAL A 114 9.29 1.11 1.43
C VAL A 114 8.72 1.04 2.85
N ALA A 115 8.48 -0.16 3.39
CA ALA A 115 8.00 -0.32 4.77
C ALA A 115 8.98 0.24 5.82
N ARG A 116 10.30 0.19 5.55
CA ARG A 116 11.31 0.81 6.44
C ARG A 116 11.37 2.33 6.32
N ARG A 117 11.03 2.86 5.15
CA ARG A 117 11.15 4.29 4.82
C ARG A 117 9.90 5.08 5.17
N LEU A 118 8.73 4.54 4.82
CA LEU A 118 7.44 5.21 4.88
C LEU A 118 7.14 5.86 6.24
N PRO A 119 7.38 5.22 7.41
CA PRO A 119 7.07 5.85 8.70
C PRO A 119 7.80 7.18 8.91
N LYS A 120 9.08 7.26 8.52
CA LYS A 120 9.89 8.47 8.65
C LYS A 120 9.40 9.57 7.71
N ASP A 121 9.18 9.25 6.44
CA ASP A 121 8.68 10.21 5.46
C ASP A 121 7.28 10.74 5.83
N TRP A 122 6.44 9.87 6.41
CA TRP A 122 5.10 10.24 6.90
C TRP A 122 5.18 11.18 8.10
N GLN A 123 6.08 10.90 9.07
CA GLN A 123 6.34 11.79 10.20
C GLN A 123 6.80 13.16 9.73
N THR A 124 7.76 13.22 8.79
CA THR A 124 8.26 14.48 8.25
C THR A 124 7.16 15.31 7.58
N ARG A 125 6.22 14.65 6.90
CA ARG A 125 5.15 15.32 6.15
C ARG A 125 3.93 15.68 6.99
N TYR A 126 3.57 14.85 7.98
CA TYR A 126 2.29 14.91 8.68
C TYR A 126 2.39 14.98 10.20
N GLY A 127 3.59 14.88 10.78
CA GLY A 127 3.81 15.03 12.21
C GLY A 127 3.53 13.77 13.05
N TYR A 128 3.22 12.63 12.44
CA TYR A 128 3.05 11.35 13.14
C TYR A 128 3.56 10.15 12.31
N GLN A 129 3.82 9.03 12.99
CA GLN A 129 4.23 7.78 12.33
C GLN A 129 3.07 6.80 12.21
N PRO A 130 2.75 6.31 10.99
CA PRO A 130 1.85 5.18 10.85
C PRO A 130 2.51 3.92 11.38
N VAL A 131 1.70 3.05 11.99
CA VAL A 131 2.17 1.82 12.66
C VAL A 131 1.71 0.56 11.95
N LEU A 132 0.83 0.68 10.95
CA LEU A 132 0.27 -0.43 10.21
C LEU A 132 -0.01 -0.04 8.75
N LEU A 133 0.34 -0.92 7.82
CA LEU A 133 -0.13 -0.86 6.45
C LEU A 133 -1.28 -1.82 6.22
N GLU A 134 -2.19 -1.44 5.35
CA GLU A 134 -3.20 -2.31 4.75
C GLU A 134 -3.12 -2.26 3.22
N THR A 135 -3.55 -3.32 2.56
CA THR A 135 -3.69 -3.35 1.10
C THR A 135 -4.73 -4.39 0.69
N PHE A 136 -5.16 -4.32 -0.57
CA PHE A 136 -6.23 -5.15 -1.12
C PHE A 136 -5.80 -5.80 -2.42
N VAL A 137 -5.88 -7.13 -2.48
CA VAL A 137 -5.47 -7.93 -3.65
C VAL A 137 -6.70 -8.60 -4.26
N GLU A 138 -7.02 -8.32 -5.51
CA GLU A 138 -8.15 -8.93 -6.21
C GLU A 138 -7.88 -10.39 -6.56
N GLN A 139 -8.66 -11.31 -6.01
CA GLN A 139 -8.40 -12.77 -6.09
C GLN A 139 -8.44 -13.33 -7.51
N GLY A 140 -9.30 -12.78 -8.37
CA GLY A 140 -9.42 -13.22 -9.77
C GLY A 140 -8.34 -12.68 -10.70
N ARG A 141 -7.53 -11.72 -10.24
CA ARG A 141 -6.51 -11.05 -11.07
C ARG A 141 -5.09 -11.29 -10.57
N PHE A 142 -4.91 -11.43 -9.26
CA PHE A 142 -3.59 -11.57 -8.65
C PHE A 142 -3.59 -12.64 -7.57
N HIS A 143 -2.54 -13.46 -7.57
CA HIS A 143 -2.30 -14.42 -6.49
C HIS A 143 -1.78 -13.78 -5.20
N GLY A 144 -1.34 -12.50 -5.20
CA GLY A 144 -0.82 -11.85 -3.99
C GLY A 144 0.52 -12.40 -3.48
N THR A 145 1.27 -13.11 -4.32
CA THR A 145 2.51 -13.83 -3.96
C THR A 145 3.55 -12.92 -3.28
N CYS A 146 3.72 -11.69 -3.74
CA CYS A 146 4.69 -10.76 -3.16
C CYS A 146 4.33 -10.34 -1.72
N TYR A 147 3.04 -10.25 -1.39
CA TYR A 147 2.59 -9.93 -0.03
C TYR A 147 2.80 -11.13 0.89
N ARG A 148 2.45 -12.34 0.45
CA ARG A 148 2.71 -13.58 1.20
C ARG A 148 4.20 -13.80 1.46
N ALA A 149 5.05 -13.55 0.46
CA ALA A 149 6.50 -13.64 0.60
C ALA A 149 7.10 -12.52 1.47
N GLY A 150 6.39 -11.40 1.64
CA GLY A 150 6.87 -10.21 2.34
C GLY A 150 6.47 -10.12 3.81
N ASN A 151 6.11 -11.24 4.46
CA ASN A 151 5.60 -11.27 5.84
C ASN A 151 4.32 -10.44 6.08
N TRP A 152 3.51 -10.21 5.03
CA TRP A 152 2.19 -9.62 5.21
C TRP A 152 1.21 -10.66 5.76
N ILE A 153 0.33 -10.21 6.64
CA ILE A 153 -0.65 -11.05 7.33
C ILE A 153 -1.99 -10.93 6.57
N GLN A 154 -2.45 -12.03 5.99
CA GLN A 154 -3.80 -12.09 5.41
C GLN A 154 -4.83 -12.19 6.54
N VAL A 155 -5.73 -11.22 6.65
CA VAL A 155 -6.69 -11.14 7.77
C VAL A 155 -8.14 -11.41 7.38
N GLY A 156 -8.40 -11.59 6.09
CA GLY A 156 -9.72 -11.91 5.56
C GLY A 156 -9.91 -11.36 4.15
N GLN A 157 -11.17 -11.18 3.78
CA GLN A 157 -11.60 -10.77 2.44
C GLN A 157 -12.58 -9.60 2.52
N THR A 158 -12.60 -8.76 1.49
CA THR A 158 -13.68 -7.78 1.30
C THR A 158 -14.95 -8.51 0.87
N GLN A 159 -16.12 -7.93 1.16
CA GLN A 159 -17.39 -8.56 0.78
C GLN A 159 -17.81 -8.28 -0.68
N GLY A 160 -17.03 -7.51 -1.45
CA GLY A 160 -17.45 -7.10 -2.81
C GLY A 160 -18.53 -6.01 -2.87
N ARG A 161 -18.92 -5.43 -1.73
CA ARG A 161 -20.04 -4.47 -1.63
C ARG A 161 -19.77 -3.15 -2.39
N GLY A 162 -18.56 -2.61 -2.29
CA GLY A 162 -18.25 -1.27 -2.81
C GLY A 162 -18.78 -0.14 -1.92
N LYS A 163 -18.15 1.05 -2.03
CA LYS A 163 -18.35 2.16 -1.08
C LYS A 163 -19.77 2.77 -1.12
N LEU A 164 -20.48 2.64 -2.25
CA LEU A 164 -21.78 3.28 -2.50
C LEU A 164 -22.95 2.29 -2.58
N ASP A 165 -22.72 1.01 -2.32
CA ASP A 165 -23.78 0.00 -2.42
C ASP A 165 -24.68 0.03 -1.19
N ARG A 166 -25.79 0.75 -1.33
CA ARG A 166 -26.88 0.86 -0.35
C ARG A 166 -27.80 -0.36 -0.35
N HIS A 167 -27.66 -1.27 -1.32
CA HIS A 167 -28.60 -2.37 -1.58
C HIS A 167 -27.98 -3.76 -1.42
N THR A 168 -26.75 -3.89 -0.89
CA THR A 168 -26.09 -5.18 -0.64
C THR A 168 -26.00 -6.08 -1.88
N ARG A 169 -25.80 -5.48 -3.06
CA ARG A 169 -25.75 -6.19 -4.33
C ARG A 169 -24.38 -6.81 -4.62
N TYR A 170 -23.35 -6.44 -3.86
CA TYR A 170 -21.98 -6.98 -3.98
C TYR A 170 -21.40 -6.96 -5.41
N PRO A 171 -21.46 -5.83 -6.14
CA PRO A 171 -21.09 -5.78 -7.55
C PRO A 171 -19.57 -5.80 -7.83
N LEU A 172 -18.73 -5.70 -6.79
CA LEU A 172 -17.27 -5.60 -6.96
C LEU A 172 -16.56 -6.93 -6.69
N PRO A 173 -15.42 -7.18 -7.36
CA PRO A 173 -14.58 -8.33 -7.06
C PRO A 173 -14.17 -8.38 -5.58
N VAL A 174 -14.18 -9.61 -5.05
CA VAL A 174 -13.65 -9.91 -3.72
C VAL A 174 -12.15 -9.70 -3.71
N LYS A 175 -11.65 -9.07 -2.64
CA LYS A 175 -10.23 -8.79 -2.45
C LYS A 175 -9.73 -9.40 -1.16
N ASP A 176 -8.60 -10.07 -1.20
CA ASP A 176 -7.84 -10.43 -0.02
C ASP A 176 -7.34 -9.16 0.67
N ILE A 177 -7.43 -9.15 2.00
CA ILE A 177 -6.97 -8.06 2.84
C ILE A 177 -5.67 -8.49 3.50
N PHE A 178 -4.61 -7.75 3.23
CA PHE A 178 -3.30 -7.97 3.82
C PHE A 178 -2.92 -6.79 4.71
N LEU A 179 -2.35 -7.10 5.88
CA LEU A 179 -1.81 -6.12 6.83
C LEU A 179 -0.32 -6.31 7.02
N TYR A 180 0.41 -5.22 7.24
CA TYR A 180 1.84 -5.27 7.56
C TYR A 180 2.18 -4.32 8.71
N PRO A 181 2.60 -4.85 9.88
CA PRO A 181 3.06 -4.04 11.00
C PRO A 181 4.30 -3.21 10.64
N LEU A 182 4.21 -1.90 10.79
CA LEU A 182 5.35 -0.98 10.67
C LEU A 182 6.08 -0.79 12.01
N HIS A 183 5.40 -1.11 13.12
CA HIS A 183 5.94 -1.02 14.47
C HIS A 183 5.77 -2.35 15.22
N LYS A 184 6.78 -2.77 16.00
CA LYS A 184 6.74 -4.04 16.76
C LYS A 184 5.55 -4.11 17.71
N ARG A 185 5.15 -2.97 18.29
CA ARG A 185 4.03 -2.86 19.24
C ARG A 185 2.79 -2.22 18.61
N PHE A 186 2.59 -2.35 17.29
CA PHE A 186 1.50 -1.68 16.57
C PHE A 186 0.12 -1.86 17.23
N ARG A 187 -0.21 -3.05 17.76
CA ARG A 187 -1.48 -3.29 18.47
C ARG A 187 -1.64 -2.43 19.71
N ARG A 188 -0.56 -2.19 20.46
CA ARG A 188 -0.59 -1.33 21.64
C ARG A 188 -0.81 0.11 21.21
N GLU A 189 -0.03 0.60 20.24
CA GLU A 189 -0.17 1.97 19.71
C GLU A 189 -1.60 2.21 19.19
N LEU A 190 -2.18 1.24 18.47
CA LEU A 190 -3.52 1.37 17.89
C LEU A 190 -4.65 1.22 18.93
N ARG A 191 -4.38 0.68 20.12
CA ARG A 191 -5.41 0.49 21.18
C ARG A 191 -5.27 1.49 22.32
N THR A 192 -4.19 2.26 22.35
CA THR A 192 -3.92 3.24 23.41
C THR A 192 -4.46 4.58 22.95
N SER A 193 -5.76 4.78 23.12
CA SER A 193 -6.45 6.09 23.08
C SER A 193 -7.76 5.97 23.83
#